data_AF-N9Y0F0-F1
#
_entry.id   AF-N9Y0F0-F1
#
_cell.length_a   1.000
_cell.length_b   1.000
_cell.length_c   1.000
_cell.angle_alpha   90.00
_cell.angle_beta   90.00
_cell.angle_gamma   90.00
#
_symmetry.space_group_name_H-M   'P 1'
#
loop_
_entity.id
_entity.type
_entity.pdbx_description
1 polymer ?
#
loop_
_entity_poly.entity_id
_entity_poly.type
_entity_poly.pdbx_seq_one_letter_code
_entity_poly.pdbx_strand_id
1 'polypeptide(L)'
;MKNKIQINDLPTYYWKGFKDFVVYKKDYESDSVVSIYIKPKDGSKITLPKPGQFVGIRFNNLIRLYNISCIPNTDFYRLTIDLIENGKMSNYISNTIQIGDTIECTVPKGKVLM
;
A
#
# COMPACT_ATOMS: atom_id res chain seq x y z
N MET A 1 -29.00 18.23 -10.05
CA MET A 1 -27.67 18.55 -10.63
C MET A 1 -26.64 17.81 -9.79
N LYS A 2 -26.02 16.74 -10.33
CA LYS A 2 -25.06 15.91 -9.59
C LYS A 2 -23.67 16.53 -9.75
N ASN A 3 -23.17 17.21 -8.73
CA ASN A 3 -21.80 17.71 -8.72
C ASN A 3 -20.84 16.52 -8.76
N LYS A 4 -20.20 16.31 -9.91
CA LYS A 4 -19.01 15.46 -10.03
C LYS A 4 -17.88 16.20 -9.33
N ILE A 5 -17.51 15.75 -8.14
CA ILE A 5 -16.26 16.19 -7.50
C ILE A 5 -15.14 15.76 -8.46
N GLN A 6 -14.44 16.74 -9.02
CA GLN A 6 -13.33 16.50 -9.92
C GLN A 6 -12.16 15.96 -9.09
N ILE A 7 -11.57 14.85 -9.51
CA ILE A 7 -10.52 14.10 -8.77
C ILE A 7 -9.27 14.98 -8.50
N ASN A 8 -9.15 16.12 -9.18
CA ASN A 8 -8.01 17.03 -9.14
C ASN A 8 -8.00 18.00 -7.94
N ASP A 9 -9.11 18.14 -7.19
CA ASP A 9 -9.22 19.12 -6.10
C ASP A 9 -9.05 18.51 -4.69
N LEU A 10 -8.73 17.21 -4.60
CA LEU A 10 -8.48 16.57 -3.32
C LEU A 10 -7.07 16.93 -2.81
N PRO A 11 -6.93 17.33 -1.53
CA PRO A 11 -5.62 17.62 -0.96
C PRO A 11 -4.71 16.41 -1.14
N THR A 12 -3.62 16.61 -1.88
CA THR A 12 -2.61 15.58 -2.12
C THR A 12 -1.74 15.51 -0.87
N TYR A 13 -2.08 14.61 0.05
CA TYR A 13 -1.26 14.34 1.23
C TYR A 13 0.07 13.74 0.76
N TYR A 14 1.19 14.37 1.07
CA TYR A 14 2.51 13.94 0.62
C TYR A 14 3.45 13.84 1.82
N TRP A 15 4.18 12.73 1.95
CA TRP A 15 5.24 12.57 2.95
C TRP A 15 6.57 12.27 2.27
N LYS A 16 7.66 12.69 2.91
CA LYS A 16 9.03 12.43 2.45
C LYS A 16 9.56 11.15 3.09
N GLY A 17 10.23 10.32 2.30
CA GLY A 17 10.81 9.06 2.79
C GLY A 17 9.75 8.01 3.11
N PHE A 18 9.79 7.52 4.34
CA PHE A 18 8.90 6.48 4.85
C PHE A 18 7.97 7.04 5.90
N LYS A 19 6.75 6.51 5.94
CA LYS A 19 5.73 6.81 6.94
C LYS A 19 5.18 5.51 7.51
N ASP A 20 4.82 5.53 8.78
CA ASP A 20 4.21 4.40 9.46
C ASP A 20 2.76 4.19 9.02
N PHE A 21 2.48 2.95 8.62
CA PHE A 21 1.17 2.46 8.26
C PHE A 21 0.85 1.24 9.11
N VAL A 22 -0.43 1.06 9.43
CA VAL A 22 -0.94 -0.12 10.12
C VAL A 22 -1.60 -1.04 9.10
N VAL A 23 -1.27 -2.33 9.17
CA VAL A 23 -2.00 -3.39 8.46
C VAL A 23 -3.33 -3.57 9.17
N TYR A 24 -4.43 -3.11 8.58
CA TYR A 24 -5.75 -3.18 9.21
C TYR A 24 -6.62 -4.33 8.69
N LYS A 25 -6.24 -4.91 7.55
CA LYS A 25 -6.88 -6.09 6.98
C LYS A 25 -5.86 -6.92 6.21
N LYS A 26 -6.06 -8.24 6.20
CA LYS A 26 -5.27 -9.21 5.46
C LYS A 26 -6.18 -10.30 4.91
N ASP A 27 -6.13 -10.52 3.60
CA ASP A 27 -6.92 -11.51 2.89
C ASP A 27 -5.99 -12.49 2.17
N TYR A 28 -6.15 -13.79 2.39
CA TYR A 28 -5.46 -14.82 1.62
C TYR A 28 -6.31 -15.14 0.39
N GLU A 29 -5.83 -14.75 -0.80
CA GLU A 29 -6.55 -14.97 -2.06
C GLU A 29 -6.30 -16.39 -2.59
N SER A 30 -5.15 -16.97 -2.25
CA SER A 30 -4.79 -18.36 -2.48
C SER A 30 -3.69 -18.78 -1.49
N ASP A 31 -3.24 -20.04 -1.56
CA ASP A 31 -2.11 -20.53 -0.78
C ASP A 31 -0.79 -19.80 -1.07
N SER A 32 -0.69 -19.16 -2.23
CA SER A 32 0.51 -18.44 -2.69
C SER A 32 0.32 -16.92 -2.80
N VAL A 33 -0.87 -16.39 -2.56
CA VAL A 33 -1.18 -14.96 -2.77
C VAL A 33 -1.87 -14.36 -1.55
N VAL A 34 -1.31 -13.27 -1.03
CA VAL A 34 -1.87 -12.52 0.09
C VAL A 34 -2.06 -11.06 -0.28
N SER A 35 -3.23 -10.52 0.05
CA SER A 35 -3.51 -9.09 -0.01
C SER A 35 -3.47 -8.49 1.38
N ILE A 36 -2.67 -7.42 1.56
CA ILE A 36 -2.67 -6.61 2.77
C ILE A 36 -3.29 -5.25 2.48
N TYR A 37 -4.01 -4.73 3.47
CA TYR A 37 -4.59 -3.40 3.43
C TYR A 37 -3.96 -2.55 4.51
N ILE A 38 -3.40 -1.41 4.10
CA ILE A 38 -2.60 -0.56 4.96
C ILE A 38 -3.17 0.84 4.99
N LYS A 39 -3.23 1.43 6.19
CA LYS A 39 -3.67 2.82 6.40
C LYS A 39 -2.68 3.58 7.28
N PRO A 40 -2.56 4.91 7.18
CA PRO A 40 -1.63 5.68 7.99
C PRO A 40 -1.90 5.47 9.49
N LYS A 41 -0.83 5.21 10.25
CA LYS A 41 -0.93 4.97 11.71
C LYS A 41 -1.43 6.19 12.48
N ASP A 42 -1.10 7.37 11.99
CA ASP A 42 -1.48 8.67 12.56
C ASP A 42 -2.93 9.09 12.25
N GLY A 43 -3.70 8.26 11.52
CA GLY A 43 -5.07 8.56 11.13
C GLY A 43 -5.21 9.61 10.03
N SER A 44 -4.09 10.07 9.45
CA SER A 44 -4.12 10.96 8.29
C SER A 44 -4.67 10.25 7.04
N LYS A 45 -5.04 11.03 6.03
CA LYS A 45 -5.42 10.51 4.71
C LYS A 45 -4.19 10.15 3.88
N ILE A 46 -4.37 9.24 2.94
CA ILE A 46 -3.34 8.84 1.98
C ILE A 46 -3.35 9.71 0.72
N THR A 47 -2.22 9.73 0.00
CA THR A 47 -2.17 10.26 -1.36
C THR A 47 -3.07 9.43 -2.26
N LEU A 48 -3.96 10.07 -3.01
CA LEU A 48 -4.76 9.36 -4.00
C LEU A 48 -3.84 8.79 -5.10
N PRO A 49 -3.77 7.45 -5.26
CA PRO A 49 -2.86 6.85 -6.23
C PRO A 49 -3.45 6.93 -7.65
N LYS A 50 -2.58 7.12 -8.64
CA LYS A 50 -2.93 6.95 -10.05
C LYS A 50 -2.76 5.49 -10.47
N PRO A 51 -3.51 5.00 -11.48
CA PRO A 51 -3.30 3.65 -12.03
C PRO A 51 -1.84 3.41 -12.40
N GLY A 52 -1.33 2.20 -12.13
CA GLY A 52 0.06 1.81 -12.41
C GLY A 52 1.11 2.35 -11.44
N GLN A 53 0.72 3.04 -10.36
CA GLN A 53 1.65 3.45 -9.31
C GLN A 53 1.93 2.32 -8.31
N PHE A 54 3.10 2.43 -7.69
CA PHE A 54 3.60 1.50 -6.68
C PHE A 54 4.08 2.26 -5.44
N VAL A 55 4.16 1.56 -4.31
CA VAL A 55 4.76 2.05 -3.06
C VAL A 55 5.96 1.21 -2.69
N GLY A 56 6.93 1.80 -2.01
CA GLY A 56 8.01 1.08 -1.35
C GLY A 56 7.60 0.70 0.06
N ILE A 57 7.68 -0.59 0.38
CA ILE A 57 7.52 -1.12 1.74
C ILE A 57 8.90 -1.44 2.29
N ARG A 58 9.18 -0.93 3.49
CA ARG A 58 10.41 -1.22 4.23
C ARG A 58 10.13 -2.08 5.45
N PHE A 59 10.97 -3.10 5.60
CA PHE A 59 10.96 -4.00 6.75
C PHE A 59 12.37 -4.56 6.99
N ASN A 60 12.88 -4.54 8.23
CA ASN A 60 14.21 -5.02 8.61
C ASN A 60 15.33 -4.65 7.60
N ASN A 61 15.41 -3.37 7.23
CA ASN A 61 16.35 -2.80 6.24
C ASN A 61 16.18 -3.29 4.78
N LEU A 62 15.21 -4.15 4.49
CA LEU A 62 14.84 -4.54 3.14
C LEU A 62 13.75 -3.62 2.62
N ILE A 63 13.92 -3.13 1.39
CA ILE A 63 12.90 -2.35 0.67
C ILE A 63 12.43 -3.19 -0.52
N ARG A 64 11.11 -3.28 -0.70
CA ARG A 64 10.47 -3.87 -1.89
C ARG A 64 9.39 -2.95 -2.41
N LEU A 65 9.21 -2.97 -3.72
CA LEU A 65 8.20 -2.17 -4.41
C LEU A 65 6.99 -3.05 -4.69
N TYR A 66 5.80 -2.54 -4.38
CA TYR A 66 4.54 -3.23 -4.62
C TYR A 66 3.56 -2.31 -5.34
N ASN A 67 2.91 -2.85 -6.37
CA ASN A 67 1.85 -2.16 -7.09
C ASN A 67 0.62 -1.99 -6.19
N ILE A 68 -0.10 -0.88 -6.38
CA ILE A 68 -1.34 -0.61 -5.66
C ILE A 68 -2.49 -1.30 -6.40
N SER A 69 -3.18 -2.24 -5.72
CA SER A 69 -4.20 -3.13 -6.30
C SER A 69 -5.64 -2.80 -5.86
N CYS A 70 -5.95 -1.52 -5.64
CA CYS A 70 -7.29 -1.05 -5.29
C CYS A 70 -7.77 0.12 -6.15
N ILE A 71 -9.09 0.31 -6.19
CA ILE A 71 -9.69 1.55 -6.67
C ILE A 71 -9.12 2.71 -5.84
N PRO A 72 -8.70 3.82 -6.49
CA PRO A 72 -8.19 4.98 -5.78
C PRO A 72 -9.16 5.46 -4.70
N ASN A 73 -8.66 5.56 -3.47
CA ASN A 73 -9.38 6.06 -2.31
C ASN A 73 -8.41 6.86 -1.42
N THR A 74 -8.93 7.46 -0.35
CA THR A 74 -8.14 8.34 0.54
C THR A 74 -7.83 7.73 1.91
N ASP A 75 -8.22 6.47 2.12
CA ASP A 75 -8.18 5.83 3.44
C ASP A 75 -7.10 4.74 3.54
N PHE A 76 -6.85 3.99 2.47
CA PHE A 76 -5.94 2.85 2.48
C PHE A 76 -5.35 2.49 1.10
N TYR A 77 -4.21 1.81 1.13
CA TYR A 77 -3.71 1.05 -0.03
C TYR A 77 -3.98 -0.44 0.16
N ARG A 78 -4.31 -1.13 -0.94
CA ARG A 78 -4.25 -2.59 -1.03
C ARG A 78 -3.01 -2.98 -1.82
N LEU A 79 -2.25 -3.93 -1.28
CA LEU A 79 -1.08 -4.51 -1.93
C LEU A 79 -1.30 -6.01 -2.02
N THR A 80 -1.23 -6.55 -3.24
CA THR A 80 -1.32 -8.00 -3.50
C THR A 80 0.08 -8.55 -3.73
N ILE A 81 0.41 -9.61 -3.01
CA ILE A 81 1.78 -10.09 -2.85
C ILE A 81 1.80 -11.58 -3.16
N ASP A 82 2.62 -11.94 -4.14
CA ASP A 82 2.92 -13.34 -4.44
C ASP A 82 4.00 -13.84 -3.48
N LEU A 83 3.75 -15.02 -2.91
CA LEU A 83 4.73 -15.78 -2.16
C LEU A 83 5.81 -16.28 -3.12
N ILE A 84 7.05 -15.99 -2.74
CA ILE A 84 8.23 -16.42 -3.48
C ILE A 84 8.95 -17.43 -2.59
N GLU A 85 9.30 -18.57 -3.15
CA GLU A 85 10.10 -19.58 -2.45
C GLU A 85 11.39 -18.93 -1.93
N ASN A 86 11.70 -19.10 -0.64
CA ASN A 86 12.83 -18.44 0.05
C ASN A 86 12.82 -16.89 0.01
N GLY A 87 11.71 -16.26 -0.39
CA GLY A 87 11.55 -14.82 -0.46
C GLY A 87 11.40 -14.18 0.92
N LYS A 88 12.37 -13.38 1.37
CA LYS A 88 12.37 -12.79 2.72
C LYS A 88 11.14 -11.89 2.99
N MET A 89 10.82 -10.96 2.09
CA MET A 89 9.74 -9.99 2.30
C MET A 89 8.35 -10.62 2.15
N SER A 90 8.12 -11.41 1.08
CA SER A 90 6.80 -12.01 0.84
C SER A 90 6.44 -13.03 1.92
N ASN A 91 7.38 -13.89 2.32
CA ASN A 91 7.14 -14.83 3.43
C ASN A 91 6.93 -14.11 4.76
N TYR A 92 7.66 -13.01 5.02
CA TYR A 92 7.44 -12.24 6.23
C TYR A 92 6.05 -11.60 6.27
N ILE A 93 5.62 -10.98 5.16
CA ILE A 93 4.29 -10.38 5.09
C ILE A 93 3.19 -11.45 5.22
N SER A 94 3.37 -12.61 4.61
CA SER A 94 2.38 -13.69 4.69
C SER A 94 2.35 -14.39 6.05
N ASN A 95 3.51 -14.74 6.61
CA ASN A 95 3.54 -15.65 7.76
C ASN A 95 3.71 -14.94 9.10
N THR A 96 4.28 -13.72 9.11
CA THR A 96 4.65 -13.04 10.35
C THR A 96 3.83 -11.78 10.60
N ILE A 97 3.63 -10.94 9.59
CA ILE A 97 2.80 -9.72 9.74
C ILE A 97 1.35 -10.07 10.06
N GLN A 98 0.85 -9.50 11.13
CA GLN A 98 -0.53 -9.60 11.59
C GLN A 98 -1.28 -8.29 11.42
N ILE A 99 -2.60 -8.37 11.53
CA ILE A 99 -3.45 -7.17 11.63
C ILE A 99 -3.08 -6.43 12.92
N GLY A 100 -2.86 -5.11 12.81
CA GLY A 100 -2.39 -4.25 13.89
C GLY A 100 -0.90 -3.92 13.80
N ASP A 101 -0.11 -4.70 13.06
CA ASP A 101 1.31 -4.45 12.91
C ASP A 101 1.59 -3.18 12.11
N THR A 102 2.70 -2.54 12.43
CA THR A 102 3.18 -1.34 11.74
C THR A 102 4.19 -1.71 10.66
N ILE A 103 4.02 -1.15 9.47
CA ILE A 103 5.00 -1.22 8.38
C ILE A 103 5.30 0.19 7.86
N GLU A 104 6.47 0.34 7.25
CA GLU A 104 6.91 1.62 6.71
C GLU A 104 6.65 1.69 5.20
N CYS A 105 5.94 2.73 4.77
CA CYS A 105 5.49 2.90 3.39
C CYS A 105 5.97 4.24 2.81
N THR A 106 6.45 4.25 1.57
CA THR A 106 6.71 5.49 0.83
C THR A 106 5.42 6.05 0.23
N VAL A 107 5.44 7.32 -0.13
CA VAL A 107 4.42 7.90 -1.02
C VAL A 107 4.34 7.09 -2.34
N PRO A 108 3.16 6.97 -2.97
CA PRO A 108 3.03 6.36 -4.30
C PRO A 108 3.95 7.02 -5.33
N LYS A 109 4.64 6.20 -6.10
CA LYS A 109 5.58 6.59 -7.17
C LYS A 109 5.29 5.81 -8.44
N GLY A 110 5.99 6.18 -9.51
CA GLY A 110 5.81 5.62 -10.84
C GLY A 110 4.92 6.50 -11.70
N LYS A 111 5.20 6.46 -13.00
CA LYS A 111 4.40 7.08 -14.06
C LYS A 111 4.05 5.95 -15.01
N VAL A 112 2.79 5.87 -15.45
CA VAL A 112 2.46 5.03 -16.61
C VAL A 112 3.25 5.57 -17.79
N LEU A 113 4.13 4.75 -18.36
CA LEU A 113 4.67 5.03 -19.68
C LEU A 113 3.52 4.76 -20.66
N MET A 114 2.88 5.84 -21.10
CA MET A 114 2.03 5.89 -22.29
C MET A 114 2.86 6.50 -23.41
#